data_AF-A0A927FNH4-F1
#
_entry.id   AF-A0A927FNH4-F1
#
_cell.length_a   1.000
_cell.length_b   1.000
_cell.length_c   1.000
_cell.angle_alpha   90.00
_cell.angle_beta   90.00
_cell.angle_gamma   90.00
#
_symmetry.space_group_name_H-M   'P 1'
#
loop_
_entity.id
_entity.type
_entity.pdbx_description
1 polymer ?
#
loop_
_entity_poly.entity_id
_entity_poly.type
_entity_poly.pdbx_seq_one_letter_code
_entity_poly.pdbx_strand_id
1 'polypeptide(L)'
;MPSTSFTVRPVNVNSTWVGYLDTARGYWNSSGAGASITRTTTSASTYTAGRWTYSWAGRYTPYGSGSSKHFTVEVNVQFIEGRAGSNLTKWILSTSTHELGHGLKLADNPSTSKASLMKYDRDPAVIYKPQPYDVSEVVKYK
;
A
#
# COMPACT_ATOMS: atom_id res chain seq x y z
N MET A 1 4.44 -21.65 1.07
CA MET A 1 4.04 -20.94 2.30
C MET A 1 3.60 -19.53 1.95
N PRO A 2 2.67 -18.90 2.69
CA PRO A 2 2.55 -17.45 2.70
C PRO A 2 3.93 -16.81 2.86
N SER A 3 4.24 -15.80 2.06
CA SER A 3 5.46 -15.01 2.22
C SER A 3 5.04 -13.61 2.63
N THR A 4 5.64 -13.06 3.69
CA THR A 4 5.57 -11.62 4.02
C THR A 4 6.55 -10.78 3.18
N SER A 5 7.09 -11.38 2.11
CA SER A 5 8.07 -10.79 1.23
C SER A 5 7.60 -10.81 -0.22
N PHE A 6 7.73 -9.69 -0.91
CA PHE A 6 7.46 -9.56 -2.33
C PHE A 6 8.30 -8.46 -2.95
N THR A 7 8.43 -8.50 -4.28
CA THR A 7 9.01 -7.40 -5.04
C THR A 7 7.91 -6.55 -5.66
N VAL A 8 8.21 -5.28 -5.94
CA VAL A 8 7.31 -4.37 -6.65
C VAL A 8 8.11 -3.44 -7.56
N ARG A 9 7.55 -3.08 -8.70
CA ARG A 9 8.18 -2.21 -9.68
C ARG A 9 7.35 -0.95 -9.94
N PRO A 10 7.92 0.25 -9.83
CA PRO A 10 7.26 1.46 -10.30
C PRO A 10 7.12 1.45 -11.83
N VAL A 11 5.95 1.80 -12.34
CA VAL A 11 5.65 1.84 -13.78
C VAL A 11 5.00 3.17 -14.15
N ASN A 12 5.53 3.84 -15.17
CA ASN A 12 5.02 5.11 -15.71
C ASN A 12 4.91 6.22 -14.66
N VAL A 13 5.85 6.27 -13.72
CA VAL A 13 5.92 7.29 -12.66
C VAL A 13 7.31 7.90 -12.56
N ASN A 14 7.39 9.16 -12.13
CA ASN A 14 8.66 9.88 -11.96
C ASN A 14 9.35 9.56 -10.62
N SER A 15 10.53 10.13 -10.40
CA SER A 15 11.33 9.91 -9.19
C SER A 15 10.62 10.30 -7.88
N THR A 16 9.75 11.32 -7.90
CA THR A 16 8.95 11.71 -6.73
C THR A 16 8.03 10.57 -6.28
N TRP A 17 7.32 9.96 -7.22
CA TRP A 17 6.45 8.81 -6.95
C TRP A 17 7.22 7.55 -6.57
N VAL A 18 8.41 7.35 -7.14
CA VAL A 18 9.33 6.30 -6.66
C VAL A 18 9.71 6.55 -5.20
N GLY A 19 9.96 7.80 -4.81
CA GLY A 19 10.22 8.18 -3.42
C GLY A 19 9.05 7.88 -2.47
N TYR A 20 7.81 8.10 -2.92
CA TYR A 20 6.62 7.72 -2.15
C TYR A 20 6.49 6.20 -1.99
N LEU A 21 6.70 5.43 -3.05
CA LEU A 21 6.76 3.97 -3.00
C LEU A 21 7.85 3.50 -2.02
N ASP A 22 9.04 4.09 -2.09
CA ASP A 22 10.17 3.74 -1.22
C ASP A 22 9.87 4.03 0.25
N THR A 23 9.20 5.15 0.53
CA THR A 23 8.77 5.50 1.89
C THR A 23 7.69 4.53 2.40
N ALA A 24 6.68 4.24 1.57
CA ALA A 24 5.57 3.35 1.94
C ALA A 24 6.03 1.92 2.21
N ARG A 25 6.90 1.35 1.36
CA ARG A 25 7.51 0.03 1.63
C ARG A 25 8.42 0.08 2.86
N GLY A 26 9.11 1.20 3.08
CA GLY A 26 9.95 1.43 4.25
C GLY A 26 9.15 1.31 5.56
N TYR A 27 7.95 1.90 5.61
CA TYR A 27 7.07 1.79 6.78
C TYR A 27 6.70 0.35 7.11
N TRP A 28 6.43 -0.49 6.10
CA TRP A 28 6.19 -1.91 6.32
C TRP A 28 7.44 -2.64 6.78
N ASN A 29 8.57 -2.45 6.08
CA ASN A 29 9.82 -3.14 6.38
C ASN A 29 10.34 -2.82 7.79
N SER A 30 10.14 -1.59 8.28
CA SER A 30 10.55 -1.17 9.62
C SER A 30 9.47 -1.33 10.70
N SER A 31 8.29 -1.87 10.37
CA SER A 31 7.15 -1.94 11.32
C SER A 31 7.26 -3.01 12.40
N GLY A 32 8.22 -3.95 12.28
CA GLY A 32 8.27 -5.17 13.08
C GLY A 32 7.38 -6.31 12.56
N ALA A 33 6.59 -6.06 11.51
CA ALA A 33 5.76 -7.09 10.86
C ALA A 33 6.57 -8.20 10.18
N GLY A 34 7.89 -8.03 10.06
CA GLY A 34 8.77 -8.91 9.27
C GLY A 34 8.41 -8.90 7.78
N ALA A 35 7.87 -7.78 7.30
CA ALA A 35 7.69 -7.54 5.88
C ALA A 35 9.05 -7.31 5.21
N SER A 36 9.23 -7.86 4.01
CA SER A 36 10.38 -7.56 3.15
C SER A 36 9.90 -7.20 1.75
N ILE A 37 9.53 -5.93 1.60
CA ILE A 37 9.08 -5.35 0.35
C ILE A 37 10.28 -4.71 -0.35
N THR A 38 10.65 -5.28 -1.49
CA THR A 38 11.81 -4.84 -2.28
C THR A 38 11.38 -4.20 -3.58
N ARG A 39 11.91 -3.02 -3.89
CA ARG A 39 11.70 -2.39 -5.19
C ARG A 39 12.68 -2.95 -6.22
N THR A 40 12.20 -3.39 -7.38
CA THR A 40 13.04 -3.84 -8.49
C THR A 40 12.58 -3.26 -9.82
N THR A 41 13.39 -3.41 -10.87
CA THR A 41 13.07 -2.98 -12.24
C THR A 41 12.44 -4.10 -13.09
N THR A 42 12.31 -5.30 -12.53
CA THR A 42 11.82 -6.50 -13.24
C THR A 42 10.62 -7.18 -12.56
N SER A 43 10.16 -6.67 -11.40
CA SER A 43 9.00 -7.26 -10.73
C SER A 43 7.76 -7.25 -11.64
N ALA A 44 7.05 -8.37 -11.64
CA ALA A 44 5.72 -8.48 -12.23
C ALA A 44 4.67 -7.71 -11.43
N SER A 45 4.84 -7.60 -10.10
CA SER A 45 3.98 -6.73 -9.31
C SER A 45 4.33 -5.27 -9.56
N THR A 46 3.32 -4.43 -9.81
CA THR A 46 3.54 -3.05 -10.25
C THR A 46 2.92 -2.03 -9.29
N TYR A 47 3.50 -0.84 -9.30
CA TYR A 47 3.01 0.35 -8.63
C TYR A 47 2.98 1.50 -9.62
N THR A 48 1.85 2.18 -9.73
CA THR A 48 1.69 3.34 -10.60
C THR A 48 0.83 4.40 -9.91
N ALA A 49 0.91 5.63 -10.41
CA ALA A 49 0.14 6.76 -9.96
C ALA A 49 -0.34 7.53 -11.18
N GLY A 50 -1.59 7.92 -11.15
CA GLY A 50 -2.27 8.46 -12.32
C GLY A 50 -3.59 9.13 -11.94
N ARG A 51 -4.32 9.55 -12.96
CA ARG A 51 -5.61 10.22 -12.81
C ARG A 51 -6.69 9.28 -13.32
N TRP A 52 -7.63 8.93 -12.46
CA TRP A 52 -8.75 8.05 -12.82
C TRP A 52 -10.07 8.58 -12.27
N THR A 53 -11.16 8.12 -12.87
CA THR A 53 -12.53 8.57 -12.56
C THR A 53 -13.20 7.81 -11.41
N TYR A 54 -12.56 6.77 -10.88
CA TYR A 54 -13.11 6.03 -9.75
C TYR A 54 -13.06 6.83 -8.43
N SER A 55 -13.98 6.51 -7.52
CA SER A 55 -14.28 7.29 -6.31
C SER A 55 -13.46 6.90 -5.07
N TRP A 56 -12.27 6.32 -5.27
CA TRP A 56 -11.38 5.90 -4.19
C TRP A 56 -9.93 6.31 -4.48
N ALA A 57 -9.13 6.41 -3.40
CA ALA A 57 -7.77 6.94 -3.46
C ALA A 57 -6.75 5.97 -4.05
N GLY A 58 -6.96 4.66 -3.89
CA GLY A 58 -6.04 3.65 -4.38
C GLY A 58 -6.75 2.34 -4.72
N ARG A 59 -6.10 1.53 -5.55
CA ARG A 59 -6.63 0.24 -5.98
C ARG A 59 -5.52 -0.80 -6.01
N TYR A 60 -5.75 -1.90 -5.31
CA TYR A 60 -4.98 -3.12 -5.44
C TYR A 60 -5.73 -4.14 -6.31
N THR A 61 -5.09 -4.60 -7.38
CA THR A 61 -5.65 -5.61 -8.29
C THR A 61 -4.75 -6.84 -8.33
N PRO A 62 -5.08 -7.93 -7.63
CA PRO A 62 -4.32 -9.17 -7.72
C PRO A 62 -4.60 -9.88 -9.05
N TYR A 63 -3.60 -10.60 -9.57
CA TYR A 63 -3.75 -11.46 -10.75
C TYR A 63 -2.79 -12.66 -10.67
N GLY A 64 -3.01 -13.64 -11.57
CA GLY A 64 -2.30 -14.91 -11.53
C GLY A 64 -2.78 -15.84 -10.41
N SER A 65 -2.11 -16.99 -10.26
CA SER A 65 -2.50 -18.03 -9.29
C SER A 65 -1.27 -18.77 -8.75
N GLY A 66 -1.43 -19.39 -7.58
CA GLY A 66 -0.36 -20.18 -6.94
C GLY A 66 0.93 -19.38 -6.76
N SER A 67 2.04 -19.91 -7.28
CA SER A 67 3.36 -19.28 -7.25
C SER A 67 3.52 -18.07 -8.18
N SER A 68 2.59 -17.86 -9.13
CA SER A 68 2.58 -16.74 -10.08
C SER A 68 1.59 -15.64 -9.65
N LYS A 69 1.29 -15.54 -8.36
CA LYS A 69 0.41 -14.50 -7.84
C LYS A 69 1.16 -13.16 -7.82
N HIS A 70 0.62 -12.18 -8.52
CA HIS A 70 1.14 -10.84 -8.64
C HIS A 70 0.02 -9.82 -8.40
N PHE A 71 0.35 -8.53 -8.46
CA PHE A 71 -0.64 -7.47 -8.29
C PHE A 71 -0.24 -6.17 -8.98
N THR A 72 -1.22 -5.31 -9.17
CA THR A 72 -1.03 -3.91 -9.58
C THR A 72 -1.59 -3.00 -8.49
N VAL A 73 -0.79 -2.01 -8.09
CA VAL A 73 -1.22 -0.89 -7.24
C VAL A 73 -1.36 0.36 -8.09
N GLU A 74 -2.52 1.00 -8.02
CA GLU A 74 -2.81 2.28 -8.65
C GLU A 74 -3.12 3.32 -7.57
N VAL A 75 -2.41 4.46 -7.54
CA VAL A 75 -2.66 5.56 -6.60
C VAL A 75 -3.29 6.75 -7.31
N ASN A 76 -4.58 6.97 -7.07
CA ASN A 76 -5.40 7.97 -7.76
C ASN A 76 -5.12 9.40 -7.30
N VAL A 77 -4.23 10.03 -8.04
CA VAL A 77 -3.77 11.40 -7.82
C VAL A 77 -4.92 12.39 -7.91
N GLN A 78 -5.82 12.22 -8.89
CA GLN A 78 -6.98 13.11 -9.05
C GLN A 78 -7.90 13.08 -7.83
N PHE A 79 -8.18 11.89 -7.29
CA PHE A 79 -9.01 11.75 -6.10
C PHE A 79 -8.36 12.38 -4.87
N ILE A 80 -7.06 12.13 -4.69
CA ILE A 80 -6.29 12.60 -3.53
C ILE A 80 -6.12 14.12 -3.55
N GLU A 81 -5.68 14.70 -4.68
CA GLU A 81 -5.48 16.15 -4.80
C GLU A 81 -6.75 16.94 -4.50
N GLY A 82 -7.91 16.43 -4.92
CA GLY A 82 -9.21 17.07 -4.66
C GLY A 82 -9.67 17.02 -3.20
N ARG A 83 -8.96 16.33 -2.29
CA ARG A 83 -9.38 16.09 -0.89
C ARG A 83 -8.31 16.38 0.15
N ALA A 84 -7.05 16.14 -0.17
CA ALA A 84 -5.99 16.13 0.82
C ALA A 84 -5.58 17.52 1.33
N GLY A 85 -5.89 18.59 0.58
CA GLY A 85 -5.47 19.94 0.92
C GLY A 85 -3.95 20.03 1.17
N SER A 86 -3.55 20.65 2.28
CA SER A 86 -2.15 20.73 2.70
C SER A 86 -1.53 19.40 3.15
N ASN A 87 -2.32 18.33 3.29
CA ASN A 87 -1.86 17.00 3.71
C ASN A 87 -1.61 16.04 2.53
N LEU A 88 -1.44 16.55 1.31
CA LEU A 88 -1.24 15.77 0.08
C LEU A 88 -0.24 14.62 0.24
N THR A 89 0.96 14.91 0.75
CA THR A 89 2.00 13.88 0.94
C THR A 89 1.56 12.77 1.90
N LYS A 90 0.87 13.12 3.00
CA LYS A 90 0.40 12.10 3.96
C LYS A 90 -0.69 11.24 3.36
N TRP A 91 -1.60 11.82 2.59
CA TRP A 91 -2.61 11.06 1.86
C TRP A 91 -1.98 10.09 0.87
N ILE A 92 -1.02 10.55 0.05
CA ILE A 92 -0.30 9.68 -0.89
C ILE A 92 0.39 8.53 -0.16
N LEU A 93 1.07 8.81 0.96
CA LEU A 93 1.74 7.79 1.76
C LEU A 93 0.74 6.83 2.42
N SER A 94 -0.37 7.33 2.96
CA SER A 94 -1.42 6.51 3.56
C SER A 94 -2.04 5.55 2.54
N THR A 95 -2.39 6.06 1.37
CA THR A 95 -2.90 5.24 0.26
C THR A 95 -1.85 4.22 -0.17
N SER A 96 -0.64 4.67 -0.51
CA SER A 96 0.41 3.76 -0.98
C SER A 96 0.74 2.65 0.03
N THR A 97 0.81 2.99 1.32
CA THR A 97 1.11 2.02 2.39
C THR A 97 -0.05 1.05 2.59
N HIS A 98 -1.30 1.53 2.49
CA HIS A 98 -2.50 0.70 2.54
C HIS A 98 -2.53 -0.31 1.39
N GLU A 99 -2.34 0.14 0.14
CA GLU A 99 -2.37 -0.77 -1.01
C GLU A 99 -1.26 -1.85 -0.94
N LEU A 100 -0.08 -1.50 -0.43
CA LEU A 100 0.98 -2.47 -0.17
C LEU A 100 0.63 -3.46 0.94
N GLY A 101 -0.23 -3.06 1.90
CA GLY A 101 -0.76 -3.93 2.95
C GLY A 101 -1.59 -5.10 2.39
N HIS A 102 -2.29 -4.92 1.27
CA HIS A 102 -2.96 -6.02 0.57
C HIS A 102 -1.98 -7.03 -0.02
N GLY A 103 -0.80 -6.59 -0.47
CA GLY A 103 0.30 -7.47 -0.84
C GLY A 103 0.77 -8.34 0.32
N LEU A 104 0.64 -7.84 1.56
CA LEU A 104 0.87 -8.55 2.82
C LEU A 104 -0.38 -9.27 3.36
N LYS A 105 -1.40 -9.45 2.51
CA LYS A 105 -2.65 -10.20 2.79
C LYS A 105 -3.61 -9.54 3.77
N LEU A 106 -3.43 -8.26 4.09
CA LEU A 106 -4.42 -7.57 4.90
C LEU A 106 -5.67 -7.28 4.07
N ALA A 107 -6.83 -7.61 4.64
CA ALA A 107 -8.12 -7.29 4.05
C ALA A 107 -8.47 -5.83 4.30
N ASP A 108 -9.25 -5.28 3.38
CA ASP A 108 -9.92 -4.00 3.58
C ASP A 108 -10.90 -4.04 4.75
N ASN A 109 -10.97 -2.91 5.45
CA ASN A 109 -11.94 -2.63 6.51
C ASN A 109 -12.08 -3.80 7.52
N PRO A 110 -11.00 -4.19 8.20
CA PRO A 110 -11.03 -5.29 9.15
C PRO A 110 -12.05 -5.02 10.25
N SER A 111 -12.78 -6.06 10.66
CA SER A 111 -13.74 -5.98 11.77
C SER A 111 -13.00 -5.89 13.11
N THR A 112 -12.68 -4.66 13.51
CA THR A 112 -11.94 -4.35 14.74
C THR A 112 -12.24 -2.94 15.22
N SER A 113 -12.24 -2.72 16.54
CA SER A 113 -12.30 -1.38 17.13
C SER A 113 -10.93 -0.68 17.13
N LYS A 114 -9.83 -1.41 16.90
CA LYS A 114 -8.48 -0.85 16.89
C LYS A 114 -8.27 0.08 15.70
N ALA A 115 -7.34 1.03 15.85
CA ALA A 115 -6.85 1.82 14.73
C ALA A 115 -6.14 0.90 13.74
N SER A 116 -6.39 1.11 12.44
CA SER A 116 -5.85 0.29 11.36
C SER A 116 -5.65 1.16 10.13
N LEU A 117 -4.51 0.96 9.46
CA LEU A 117 -4.23 1.50 8.14
C LEU A 117 -5.19 0.95 7.08
N MET A 118 -5.80 -0.22 7.33
CA MET A 118 -6.68 -0.91 6.38
C MET A 118 -8.14 -0.46 6.48
N LYS A 119 -8.48 0.43 7.41
CA LYS A 119 -9.84 0.96 7.56
C LYS A 119 -10.21 1.95 6.46
N TYR A 120 -11.47 1.90 6.03
CA TYR A 120 -12.04 2.86 5.08
C TYR A 120 -12.24 4.25 5.69
N ASP A 121 -12.58 4.31 6.97
CA ASP A 121 -12.86 5.54 7.72
C ASP A 121 -11.62 6.12 8.41
N ARG A 122 -10.42 5.60 8.14
CA ARG A 122 -9.18 6.17 8.68
C ARG A 122 -9.00 7.60 8.17
N ASP A 123 -8.44 8.48 9.00
CA ASP A 123 -7.95 9.77 8.53
C ASP A 123 -6.55 9.59 7.89
N PRO A 124 -6.39 9.79 6.57
CA PRO A 124 -5.09 9.61 5.90
C PRO A 124 -4.04 10.65 6.33
N ALA A 125 -4.45 11.77 6.94
CA ALA A 125 -3.53 12.77 7.50
C ALA A 125 -2.96 12.36 8.87
N VAL A 126 -3.55 11.36 9.51
CA VAL A 126 -3.14 10.83 10.83
C VAL A 126 -2.58 9.42 10.69
N ILE A 127 -3.28 8.52 9.99
CA ILE A 127 -2.92 7.12 9.82
C ILE A 127 -2.37 6.91 8.40
N TYR A 128 -1.04 7.00 8.29
CA TYR A 128 -0.30 6.79 7.03
C TYR A 128 0.82 5.74 7.14
N LYS A 129 0.91 5.06 8.30
CA LYS A 129 1.84 3.97 8.59
C LYS A 129 1.06 2.77 9.17
N PRO A 130 1.60 1.54 9.11
CA PRO A 130 0.99 0.40 9.77
C PRO A 130 0.77 0.65 11.26
N GLN A 131 -0.39 0.26 11.78
CA GLN A 131 -0.74 0.33 13.19
C GLN A 131 -0.40 -0.99 13.89
N PRO A 132 -0.33 -1.03 15.24
CA PRO A 132 -0.06 -2.27 15.97
C PRO A 132 -0.99 -3.42 15.59
N TYR A 133 -2.26 -3.13 15.27
CA TYR A 133 -3.20 -4.13 14.76
C TYR A 133 -2.74 -4.69 13.41
N ASP A 134 -2.46 -3.84 12.43
CA ASP A 134 -2.04 -4.25 11.08
C ASP A 134 -0.77 -5.10 11.14
N VAL A 135 0.20 -4.69 11.97
CA VAL A 135 1.45 -5.43 12.22
C VAL A 135 1.15 -6.82 12.78
N SER A 136 0.28 -6.92 13.78
CA SER A 136 -0.08 -8.21 14.38
C SER A 136 -0.77 -9.16 13.41
N GLU A 137 -1.54 -8.63 12.46
CA GLU A 137 -2.18 -9.43 11.41
C GLU A 137 -1.16 -9.96 10.40
N VAL A 138 -0.19 -9.14 9.96
CA VAL A 138 0.87 -9.60 9.04
C VAL A 138 1.75 -10.67 9.67
N VAL A 139 2.07 -10.55 10.97
CA VAL A 139 2.92 -11.53 11.68
C VAL A 139 2.35 -12.95 11.64
N LYS A 140 1.03 -13.12 11.50
CA LYS A 140 0.39 -14.45 11.40
C LYS A 140 0.74 -15.19 10.11
N TYR A 141 1.32 -14.51 9.13
CA TYR A 141 1.69 -15.07 7.82
C TYR A 141 3.20 -15.25 7.61
N LYS A 142 4.01 -15.05 8.67
CA LYS A 142 5.42 -15.48 8.67
C LYS A 142 5.50 -17.00 8.67
#